data_AF-A0A699L0B3-F1
#
_entry.id   AF-A0A699L0B3-F1
#
_cell.length_a   1.000
_cell.length_b   1.000
_cell.length_c   1.000
_cell.angle_alpha   90.00
_cell.angle_beta   90.00
_cell.angle_gamma   90.00
#
_symmetry.space_group_name_H-M   'P 1'
#
loop_
_entity.id
_entity.type
_entity.pdbx_description
1 polymer ?
#
loop_
_entity_poly.entity_id
_entity_poly.type
_entity_poly.pdbx_seq_one_letter_code
_entity_poly.pdbx_strand_id
1 'polypeptide(L)'
;YVENKNEHWHPAPSILVRDVEDLNRVKISIWLFHRMNFQNMLERWKRRGLLVDEMIKIFNDLDIEYRMLPVDINVRKMPTLALNRLPSNWKACTN
;
A
#
# COMPACT_ATOMS: atom_id res chain seq x y z
N TYR A 1 -15.10 -10.31 -6.64
CA TYR A 1 -15.40 -8.89 -6.95
C TYR A 1 -15.73 -8.64 -8.42
N VAL A 2 -14.83 -8.96 -9.36
CA VAL A 2 -15.00 -8.66 -10.80
C VAL A 2 -16.28 -9.26 -11.39
N GLU A 3 -16.54 -10.54 -11.14
CA GLU A 3 -17.74 -11.26 -11.61
C GLU A 3 -19.04 -10.76 -10.99
N ASN A 4 -18.97 -10.18 -9.79
CA ASN A 4 -20.15 -9.60 -9.13
C ASN A 4 -20.50 -8.21 -9.71
N LYS A 5 -19.51 -7.49 -10.25
CA LYS A 5 -19.70 -6.14 -10.82
C LYS A 5 -19.64 -6.16 -12.35
N ASN A 6 -20.56 -6.90 -12.96
CA ASN A 6 -20.67 -7.05 -14.41
C ASN A 6 -20.93 -5.74 -15.16
N GLU A 7 -21.43 -4.70 -14.50
CA GLU A 7 -21.59 -3.36 -15.09
C GLU A 7 -20.25 -2.65 -15.27
N HIS A 8 -19.28 -2.93 -14.41
CA HIS A 8 -17.98 -2.26 -14.41
C HIS A 8 -16.96 -3.00 -15.28
N TRP A 9 -17.04 -4.32 -15.29
CA TRP A 9 -16.01 -5.19 -15.87
C TRP A 9 -16.61 -6.17 -16.88
N HIS A 10 -15.80 -6.58 -17.84
CA HIS A 10 -16.10 -7.78 -18.61
C HIS A 10 -15.86 -9.03 -17.75
N PRO A 11 -16.62 -10.11 -18.00
CA PRO A 11 -16.42 -11.38 -17.31
C PRO A 11 -15.08 -12.03 -17.69
N ALA A 12 -14.68 -13.06 -16.93
CA ALA A 12 -13.46 -13.85 -17.15
C ALA A 12 -12.14 -13.04 -17.09
N PRO A 13 -11.77 -12.48 -15.92
CA PRO A 13 -10.46 -11.87 -15.75
C PRO A 13 -9.35 -12.93 -15.91
N SER A 14 -8.23 -12.56 -16.52
CA SER A 14 -7.07 -13.45 -16.61
C SER A 14 -6.07 -13.11 -15.52
N ILE A 15 -5.77 -14.08 -14.65
CA ILE A 15 -4.76 -13.96 -13.60
C ILE A 15 -3.61 -14.87 -13.98
N LEU A 16 -2.40 -14.31 -14.05
CA LEU A 16 -1.20 -15.03 -14.40
C LEU A 16 -0.14 -14.80 -13.33
N VAL A 17 0.40 -15.89 -12.77
CA VAL A 17 1.65 -15.82 -12.00
C VAL A 17 2.78 -15.67 -13.01
N ARG A 18 3.47 -14.53 -12.99
CA ARG A 18 4.55 -14.23 -13.94
C ARG A 18 5.86 -14.83 -13.52
N ASP A 19 6.18 -14.70 -12.24
CA ASP A 19 7.47 -15.13 -11.71
C ASP A 19 7.40 -15.35 -10.20
N VAL A 20 8.34 -16.14 -9.68
CA VAL A 20 8.63 -16.26 -8.25
C VAL A 20 9.99 -15.61 -8.04
N GLU A 21 9.99 -14.42 -7.47
CA GLU A 21 11.23 -13.71 -7.13
C GLU A 21 11.70 -14.23 -5.75
N ASP A 22 12.96 -14.66 -5.64
CA ASP A 22 13.52 -15.28 -4.42
C ASP A 22 12.70 -16.50 -3.91
N LEU A 23 12.84 -16.86 -2.63
CA LEU A 23 12.05 -17.95 -2.01
C LEU A 23 10.67 -17.51 -1.47
N ASN A 24 10.39 -16.21 -1.40
CA ASN A 24 9.23 -15.70 -0.65
C ASN A 24 8.44 -14.58 -1.36
N ARG A 25 8.72 -14.28 -2.63
CA ARG A 25 7.98 -13.27 -3.39
C ARG A 25 7.41 -13.86 -4.67
N VAL A 26 6.17 -13.49 -4.97
CA VAL A 26 5.49 -13.92 -6.19
C VAL A 26 4.98 -12.70 -6.93
N LYS A 27 5.26 -12.65 -8.23
CA LYS A 27 4.82 -11.59 -9.12
C LYS A 27 3.58 -12.05 -9.87
N ILE A 28 2.45 -11.42 -9.58
CA ILE A 28 1.16 -11.73 -10.20
C ILE A 28 0.78 -10.60 -11.16
N SER A 29 0.27 -10.96 -12.34
CA SER A 29 -0.32 -10.03 -13.30
C SER A 29 -1.79 -10.35 -13.48
N ILE A 30 -2.62 -9.31 -13.38
CA ILE A 30 -4.06 -9.42 -13.47
C ILE A 30 -4.52 -8.58 -14.67
N TRP A 31 -5.08 -9.25 -15.67
CA TRP A 31 -5.62 -8.65 -16.88
C TRP A 31 -7.12 -8.49 -16.76
N LEU A 32 -7.56 -7.24 -16.78
CA LEU A 32 -8.95 -6.85 -16.56
C LEU A 32 -9.40 -5.89 -17.64
N PHE A 33 -10.56 -6.18 -18.20
CA PHE A 33 -11.19 -5.36 -19.22
C PHE A 33 -12.33 -4.56 -18.58
N HIS A 34 -12.20 -3.23 -18.62
CA HIS A 34 -13.29 -2.33 -18.24
C HIS A 34 -14.29 -2.24 -19.38
N ARG A 35 -15.57 -2.09 -19.05
CA ARG A 35 -16.61 -1.76 -20.02
C ARG A 35 -16.66 -0.28 -20.41
N MET A 36 -16.02 0.58 -19.60
CA MET A 36 -16.07 2.03 -19.81
C MET A 36 -15.06 2.50 -20.87
N ASN A 37 -15.36 3.64 -21.50
CA ASN A 37 -14.47 4.27 -22.46
C ASN A 37 -13.14 4.69 -21.81
N PHE A 38 -12.05 4.54 -22.56
CA PHE A 38 -10.70 4.97 -22.16
C PHE A 38 -10.63 6.46 -21.76
N GLN A 39 -11.46 7.31 -22.36
CA GLN A 39 -11.49 8.75 -22.09
C GLN A 39 -11.94 9.12 -20.67
N ASN A 40 -12.68 8.24 -20.00
CA ASN A 40 -13.17 8.47 -18.63
C ASN A 40 -12.11 8.03 -17.59
N MET A 41 -10.88 8.54 -17.73
CA MET A 41 -9.72 8.01 -17.02
C MET A 41 -9.81 8.17 -15.50
N LEU A 42 -10.33 9.30 -15.01
CA LEU A 42 -10.46 9.56 -13.57
C LEU A 42 -11.35 8.52 -12.88
N GLU A 43 -12.54 8.26 -13.44
CA GLU A 43 -13.45 7.27 -12.89
C GLU A 43 -12.90 5.85 -13.06
N ARG A 44 -12.20 5.58 -14.16
CA ARG A 44 -11.49 4.31 -14.37
C ARG A 44 -10.48 4.02 -13.27
N TRP A 45 -9.68 5.02 -12.88
CA TRP A 45 -8.73 4.88 -11.77
C TRP A 45 -9.43 4.68 -10.43
N LYS A 46 -10.53 5.40 -10.16
CA LYS A 46 -11.33 5.17 -8.94
C LYS A 46 -11.85 3.73 -8.86
N ARG A 47 -12.37 3.19 -9.97
CA ARG A 47 -12.84 1.78 -10.02
C ARG A 47 -11.70 0.78 -9.83
N ARG A 48 -10.51 1.06 -10.36
CA ARG A 48 -9.30 0.27 -10.10
C ARG A 48 -8.87 0.32 -8.64
N GLY A 49 -8.95 1.48 -7.98
CA GLY A 49 -8.68 1.61 -6.55
C GLY A 49 -9.55 0.68 -5.71
N LEU A 50 -10.87 0.67 -5.96
CA LEU A 50 -11.79 -0.23 -5.27
C LEU A 50 -11.46 -1.71 -5.49
N LEU A 51 -10.94 -2.08 -6.67
CA LEU A 51 -10.50 -3.44 -6.90
C LEU A 51 -9.24 -3.78 -6.09
N VAL A 52 -8.28 -2.85 -6.02
CA VAL A 52 -7.06 -3.01 -5.22
C VAL A 52 -7.41 -3.17 -3.73
N ASP A 53 -8.36 -2.39 -3.22
CA ASP A 53 -8.83 -2.53 -1.83
C ASP A 53 -9.37 -3.93 -1.54
N GLU A 54 -10.17 -4.49 -2.46
CA GLU A 54 -10.68 -5.86 -2.33
C GLU A 54 -9.59 -6.91 -2.46
N MET A 55 -8.58 -6.68 -3.30
CA MET A 55 -7.40 -7.54 -3.38
C MET A 55 -6.60 -7.53 -2.08
N ILE A 56 -6.40 -6.36 -1.45
CA ILE A 56 -5.71 -6.23 -0.16
C ILE A 56 -6.44 -7.04 0.91
N LYS A 57 -7.78 -6.97 0.96
CA LYS A 57 -8.58 -7.78 1.89
C LYS A 57 -8.34 -9.27 1.65
N ILE A 58 -8.45 -9.74 0.40
CA ILE A 58 -8.22 -11.15 0.06
C ILE A 58 -6.80 -11.60 0.44
N PHE A 59 -5.78 -10.78 0.19
CA PHE A 59 -4.41 -11.12 0.55
C PHE A 59 -4.22 -11.19 2.07
N ASN A 60 -4.82 -10.27 2.83
CA ASN A 60 -4.80 -10.33 4.29
C ASN A 60 -5.53 -11.57 4.81
N ASP A 61 -6.69 -11.94 4.24
CA ASP A 61 -7.45 -13.13 4.63
C ASP A 61 -6.69 -14.44 4.32
N LEU A 62 -5.77 -14.41 3.36
CA LEU A 62 -4.91 -15.53 2.98
C LEU A 62 -3.53 -15.50 3.67
N ASP A 63 -3.31 -14.61 4.63
CA ASP A 63 -2.02 -14.37 5.30
C ASP A 63 -0.86 -14.07 4.32
N ILE A 64 -1.16 -13.45 3.17
CA ILE A 64 -0.17 -13.00 2.18
C ILE A 64 0.25 -11.57 2.52
N GLU A 65 1.39 -11.43 3.19
CA GLU A 65 1.93 -10.13 3.57
C GLU A 65 2.58 -9.39 2.38
N TYR A 66 2.22 -8.11 2.21
CA TYR A 66 2.98 -7.21 1.34
C TYR A 66 4.28 -6.80 2.01
N ARG A 67 5.36 -7.55 1.77
CA ARG A 67 6.68 -7.24 2.32
C ARG A 67 7.37 -6.16 1.50
N MET A 68 7.34 -4.93 2.02
CA MET A 68 8.27 -3.88 1.58
C MET A 68 9.70 -4.36 1.75
N LEU A 69 10.62 -3.82 0.95
CA LEU A 69 12.04 -4.10 1.14
C LEU A 69 12.44 -3.76 2.59
N PRO A 70 13.23 -4.60 3.27
CA PRO A 70 13.68 -4.31 4.62
C PRO A 70 14.41 -2.97 4.61
N VAL A 71 14.02 -2.08 5.52
CA VAL A 71 14.68 -0.78 5.72
C VAL A 71 15.51 -0.88 6.98
N ASP A 72 16.82 -0.76 6.84
CA ASP A 72 17.72 -0.70 7.99
C ASP A 72 17.60 0.67 8.68
N ILE A 73 17.04 0.67 9.88
CA ILE A 73 16.87 1.87 10.70
C ILE A 73 17.96 1.88 11.78
N ASN A 74 18.91 2.80 11.66
CA ASN A 74 19.89 3.05 12.71
C ASN A 74 19.42 4.18 13.63
N VAL A 75 18.87 3.83 14.80
CA VAL A 75 18.48 4.82 15.82
C VAL A 75 19.72 5.27 16.58
N ARG A 76 20.21 6.47 16.26
CA ARG A 76 21.24 7.12 17.05
C ARG A 76 20.59 7.95 18.14
N LYS A 77 21.16 7.91 19.36
CA LYS A 77 20.78 8.87 20.41
C LYS A 77 20.98 10.27 19.83
N MET A 78 19.95 11.11 19.95
CA MET A 78 20.11 12.53 19.69
C MET A 78 21.28 13.02 20.55
N PRO A 79 22.22 13.81 20.00
CA PRO A 79 23.24 14.44 20.82
C PRO A 79 22.54 15.13 21.97
N THR A 80 23.02 14.94 23.20
CA THR A 80 22.53 15.71 24.34
C THR A 80 22.68 17.16 23.95
N LEU A 81 21.57 17.84 23.65
CA LEU A 81 21.60 19.27 23.46
C LEU A 81 22.05 19.79 24.82
N ALA A 82 23.31 20.23 24.93
CA ALA A 82 23.74 21.15 25.95
C ALA A 82 23.02 22.48 25.68
N LEU A 83 21.69 22.45 25.77
CA LEU A 83 20.82 23.59 25.60
C LEU A 83 20.92 24.34 26.92
N ASN A 84 21.85 25.27 27.01
CA ASN A 84 21.86 26.28 28.07
C ASN A 84 20.59 27.16 28.03
N ARG A 85 19.69 26.94 27.06
CA ARG A 85 18.35 27.50 27.01
C ARG A 85 17.33 26.41 27.25
N LEU A 86 16.72 26.41 28.43
CA LEU A 86 15.46 25.71 28.64
C LEU A 86 14.42 26.20 27.61
N PRO A 87 13.50 25.32 27.16
CA PRO A 87 12.32 25.74 26.43
C PRO A 87 11.63 26.89 27.16
N SER A 88 11.20 27.94 26.44
CA SER A 88 10.73 29.21 27.03
C SER A 88 9.53 29.07 27.99
N ASN A 89 8.88 27.91 27.99
CA ASN A 89 7.73 27.56 28.82
C ASN A 89 8.09 26.87 30.15
N TRP A 90 9.37 26.66 30.47
CA TRP A 90 9.79 26.02 31.73
C TRP A 90 10.23 27.09 32.75
N LYS A 91 9.52 27.20 33.88
CA LYS A 91 9.95 28.05 35.00
C LYS A 91 11.03 27.30 35.79
N ALA A 92 12.25 27.82 35.82
CA ALA A 92 13.29 27.33 36.71
C ALA A 92 12.90 27.65 38.16
N CYS A 93 12.98 26.66 39.04
CA CYS A 93 12.81 26.87 40.49
C CYS A 93 14.03 27.65 41.01
N THR A 94 13.79 28.85 41.52
CA THR A 94 14.78 29.64 42.28
C THR A 94 14.71 29.22 43.75
N ASN A 95 15.82 28.75 44.31
CA ASN A 95 16.04 28.63 45.75
C ASN A 95 16.42 29.99 46.34
#